data_AF-A0A644WTX1-F1
#
_entry.id   AF-A0A644WTX1-F1
#
_cell.length_a   1.000
_cell.length_b   1.000
_cell.length_c   1.000
_cell.angle_alpha   90.00
_cell.angle_beta   90.00
_cell.angle_gamma   90.00
#
_symmetry.space_group_name_H-M   'P 1'
#
loop_
_entity.id
_entity.type
_entity.pdbx_description
1 polymer ?
#
loop_
_entity_poly.entity_id
_entity_poly.type
_entity_poly.pdbx_seq_one_letter_code
_entity_poly.pdbx_strand_id
1 'polypeptide(L)'
;MGTSSSSSGPRGGVSFDPPWLSSVASELGSPLEQIAGEPSQQEQNPQQTEPAAQPVEMAPPRRFGNARRHLGEYASSGDRGSLKKALGSYSRKGMGGASNVANRMRTSTSAGAGLFNFLQGVRDSVDTKVRDWVNHLTSKNLSAYEVADEIIDQVISTGGSLEEESCRDSMAQAMSDLLTIEPDVDLLNMHNDSIWTVMELFMANEAFNRLNLDIGQLFESERYSPREAVSRMNDMRDYLKSEISAQIQELRTNTSNPTKAEMNTLLQSAIKIAFEVFEEEA
;
A
#
# COMPACT_ATOMS: atom_id res chain seq x y z
N MET A 1 -10.57 31.96 -4.81
CA MET A 1 -11.30 30.71 -4.55
C MET A 1 -10.82 29.69 -5.56
N GLY A 2 -9.97 28.74 -5.14
CA GLY A 2 -9.55 27.64 -6.00
C GLY A 2 -10.55 26.51 -5.85
N THR A 3 -11.25 26.15 -6.92
CA THR A 3 -12.07 24.93 -6.94
C THR A 3 -11.13 23.78 -7.28
N SER A 4 -10.68 23.03 -6.27
CA SER A 4 -10.03 21.74 -6.49
C SER A 4 -11.06 20.83 -7.17
N SER A 5 -11.02 20.75 -8.51
CA SER A 5 -11.83 19.79 -9.26
C SER A 5 -11.36 18.40 -8.87
N SER A 6 -12.30 17.49 -8.60
CA SER A 6 -11.94 16.12 -8.26
C SER A 6 -11.24 15.41 -9.43
N SER A 7 -10.28 14.56 -9.09
CA SER A 7 -9.48 13.82 -10.06
C SER A 7 -10.33 12.72 -10.70
N SER A 8 -10.26 12.60 -12.03
CA SER A 8 -10.86 11.48 -12.77
C SER A 8 -9.89 10.32 -12.95
N GLY A 9 -8.82 10.25 -12.17
CA GLY A 9 -7.72 9.30 -12.32
C GLY A 9 -6.91 9.45 -13.64
N PRO A 10 -5.89 8.61 -13.85
CA PRO A 10 -5.07 8.62 -15.06
C PRO A 10 -5.88 8.34 -16.34
N ARG A 11 -5.58 9.09 -17.40
CA ARG A 11 -6.23 8.95 -18.73
C ARG A 11 -5.58 7.83 -19.56
N GLY A 12 -6.15 7.53 -20.73
CA GLY A 12 -5.48 6.69 -21.74
C GLY A 12 -4.30 7.43 -22.40
N GLY A 13 -3.41 6.68 -23.04
CA GLY A 13 -2.22 7.22 -23.72
C GLY A 13 -1.04 7.55 -22.81
N VAL A 14 -1.11 7.15 -21.53
CA VAL A 14 0.01 7.24 -20.57
C VAL A 14 0.58 5.83 -20.31
N SER A 15 1.84 5.76 -19.89
CA SER A 15 2.48 4.50 -19.48
C SER A 15 1.75 3.87 -18.29
N PHE A 16 1.64 2.54 -18.28
CA PHE A 16 1.21 1.79 -17.08
C PHE A 16 2.23 1.83 -15.94
N ASP A 17 3.51 2.04 -16.28
CA ASP A 17 4.59 2.22 -15.31
C ASP A 17 5.07 3.69 -15.35
N PRO A 18 4.60 4.53 -14.41
CA PRO A 18 5.12 5.87 -14.25
C PRO A 18 6.61 5.90 -13.89
N PRO A 19 7.44 6.72 -14.57
CA PRO A 19 8.89 6.67 -14.44
C PRO A 19 9.42 7.11 -13.06
N TRP A 20 8.65 7.89 -12.30
CA TRP A 20 9.05 8.37 -10.96
C TRP A 20 8.87 7.32 -9.85
N LEU A 21 8.14 6.22 -10.09
CA LEU A 21 7.91 5.24 -9.02
C LEU A 21 9.18 4.50 -8.61
N SER A 22 10.14 4.35 -9.53
CA SER A 22 11.45 3.77 -9.22
C SER A 22 12.19 4.59 -8.20
N SER A 23 12.25 5.92 -8.37
CA SER A 23 12.97 6.79 -7.46
C SER A 23 12.31 6.82 -6.08
N VAL A 24 10.98 6.95 -6.02
CA VAL A 24 10.27 6.97 -4.73
C VAL A 24 10.40 5.63 -4.00
N ALA A 25 10.32 4.49 -4.71
CA ALA A 25 10.46 3.18 -4.10
C ALA A 25 11.88 2.92 -3.56
N SER A 26 12.92 3.51 -4.16
CA SER A 26 14.30 3.42 -3.67
C SER A 26 14.57 4.33 -2.46
N GLU A 27 13.87 5.45 -2.35
CA GLU A 27 13.96 6.36 -1.20
C GLU A 27 13.24 5.79 0.03
N LEU A 28 12.09 5.14 -0.19
CA LEU A 28 11.32 4.48 0.85
C LEU A 28 11.94 3.12 1.20
N GLY A 29 12.22 2.93 2.49
CA GLY A 29 12.36 1.58 3.05
C GLY A 29 13.67 1.24 3.75
N SER A 30 14.58 2.20 3.96
CA SER A 30 15.79 1.98 4.78
C SER A 30 15.85 2.90 6.03
N PRO A 31 14.81 2.86 6.90
CA PRO A 31 14.76 3.71 8.10
C PRO A 31 15.81 3.34 9.16
N LEU A 32 16.19 2.05 9.28
CA LEU A 32 17.23 1.64 10.22
C LEU A 32 18.59 2.21 9.83
N GLU A 33 18.92 2.17 8.55
CA GLU A 33 20.16 2.71 7.98
C GLU A 33 20.22 4.23 8.17
N GLN A 34 19.09 4.93 8.04
CA GLN A 34 18.97 6.35 8.33
C GLN A 34 19.30 6.68 9.79
N ILE A 35 18.78 5.90 10.76
CA ILE A 35 19.10 6.09 12.19
C ILE A 35 20.53 5.70 12.50
N ALA A 36 21.01 4.58 11.96
CA ALA A 36 22.37 4.10 12.14
C ALA A 36 23.41 5.08 11.56
N GLY A 37 22.99 6.05 10.75
CA GLY A 37 23.86 7.00 10.05
C GLY A 37 24.80 6.29 9.09
N GLU A 38 24.39 5.11 8.63
CA GLU A 38 25.08 4.44 7.55
C GLU A 38 24.79 5.23 6.28
N PRO A 39 25.79 5.41 5.38
CA PRO A 39 25.48 5.95 4.08
C PRO A 39 24.37 5.07 3.50
N SER A 40 23.29 5.69 3.01
CA SER A 40 22.27 4.97 2.26
C SER A 40 23.02 4.18 1.22
N GLN A 41 23.14 2.87 1.43
CA GLN A 41 23.57 1.98 0.38
C GLN A 41 22.39 2.06 -0.57
N GLN A 42 22.47 2.98 -1.54
CA GLN A 42 21.94 2.68 -2.84
C GLN A 42 22.54 1.30 -3.10
N GLU A 43 21.75 0.24 -2.94
CA GLU A 43 22.10 -1.06 -3.46
C GLU A 43 22.32 -0.78 -4.94
N GLN A 44 23.57 -0.50 -5.29
CA GLN A 44 24.08 -0.60 -6.63
C GLN A 44 23.91 -2.06 -6.93
N ASN A 45 22.72 -2.43 -7.39
CA ASN A 45 22.46 -3.70 -8.00
C ASN A 45 23.55 -3.85 -9.08
N PRO A 46 24.55 -4.75 -8.94
CA PRO A 46 25.65 -4.83 -9.90
C PRO A 46 25.15 -5.59 -11.13
N GLN A 47 24.22 -4.98 -11.86
CA GLN A 47 23.80 -5.23 -13.26
C GLN A 47 22.47 -4.50 -13.53
N GLN A 48 22.49 -3.17 -13.61
CA GLN A 48 21.65 -2.51 -14.60
C GLN A 48 22.35 -2.63 -15.96
N THR A 49 22.25 -3.80 -16.57
CA THR A 49 22.04 -3.80 -18.02
C THR A 49 20.85 -2.90 -18.26
N GLU A 50 21.01 -1.82 -19.04
CA GLU A 50 19.89 -1.08 -19.61
C GLU A 50 18.83 -2.11 -20.02
N PRO A 51 17.61 -2.08 -19.46
CA PRO A 51 16.55 -2.92 -19.98
C PRO A 51 16.45 -2.56 -21.45
N ALA A 52 16.69 -3.52 -22.34
CA ALA A 52 16.38 -3.38 -23.75
C ALA A 52 15.00 -2.74 -23.83
N ALA A 53 14.88 -1.56 -24.46
CA ALA A 53 13.69 -0.73 -24.44
C ALA A 53 12.45 -1.58 -24.74
N GLN A 54 11.77 -2.05 -23.69
CA GLN A 54 10.51 -2.73 -23.86
C GLN A 54 9.55 -1.68 -24.38
N PRO A 55 8.76 -1.98 -25.42
CA PRO A 55 7.79 -1.02 -25.91
C PRO A 55 6.92 -0.59 -24.73
N VAL A 56 6.95 0.71 -24.42
CA VAL A 56 6.18 1.29 -23.32
C VAL A 56 4.71 1.01 -23.63
N GLU A 57 4.13 0.05 -22.90
CA GLU A 57 2.74 -0.31 -23.10
C GLU A 57 1.86 0.86 -22.64
N MET A 58 1.22 1.51 -23.60
CA MET A 58 0.38 2.67 -23.34
C MET A 58 -1.02 2.24 -22.97
N ALA A 59 -1.58 2.89 -21.95
CA ALA A 59 -2.92 2.60 -21.50
C ALA A 59 -3.96 2.87 -22.61
N PRO A 60 -4.94 1.97 -22.82
CA PRO A 60 -5.94 2.14 -23.86
C PRO A 60 -6.87 3.33 -23.57
N PRO A 61 -7.54 3.90 -24.59
CA PRO A 61 -8.55 4.92 -24.36
C PRO A 61 -9.68 4.35 -23.49
N ARG A 62 -10.22 5.17 -22.58
CA ARG A 62 -11.26 4.77 -21.62
C ARG A 62 -10.89 3.52 -20.81
N ARG A 63 -9.61 3.38 -20.41
CA ARG A 63 -9.09 2.24 -19.62
C ARG A 63 -9.99 1.84 -18.44
N PHE A 64 -10.54 2.81 -17.72
CA PHE A 64 -11.42 2.59 -16.56
C PHE A 64 -12.93 2.63 -16.85
N GLY A 65 -13.36 2.66 -18.11
CA GLY A 65 -14.77 2.82 -18.46
C GLY A 65 -15.66 1.70 -17.89
N ASN A 66 -15.25 0.45 -18.09
CA ASN A 66 -16.00 -0.71 -17.56
C ASN A 66 -15.93 -0.79 -16.04
N ALA A 67 -14.74 -0.53 -15.46
CA ALA A 67 -14.54 -0.52 -14.02
C ALA A 67 -15.49 0.48 -13.33
N ARG A 68 -15.55 1.72 -13.84
CA ARG A 68 -16.45 2.77 -13.30
C ARG A 68 -17.92 2.45 -13.49
N ARG A 69 -18.29 1.82 -14.61
CA ARG A 69 -19.67 1.39 -14.84
C ARG A 69 -20.09 0.35 -13.79
N HIS A 70 -19.29 -0.71 -13.61
CA HIS A 70 -19.58 -1.76 -12.63
C HIS A 70 -19.50 -1.25 -11.18
N LEU A 71 -18.59 -0.32 -10.89
CA LEU A 71 -18.54 0.35 -9.59
C LEU A 71 -19.81 1.18 -9.35
N GLY A 72 -20.37 1.82 -10.38
CA GLY A 72 -21.68 2.50 -10.33
C GLY A 72 -22.85 1.56 -10.06
N GLU A 73 -22.85 0.39 -10.70
CA GLU A 73 -23.82 -0.68 -10.45
C GLU A 73 -23.72 -1.16 -8.98
N TYR A 74 -22.51 -1.40 -8.49
CA TYR A 74 -22.26 -1.75 -7.09
C TYR A 74 -22.67 -0.66 -6.10
N ALA A 75 -22.30 0.60 -6.34
CA ALA A 75 -22.66 1.71 -5.46
C ALA A 75 -24.19 1.81 -5.27
N SER A 76 -24.93 1.58 -6.35
CA SER A 76 -26.40 1.66 -6.37
C SER A 76 -27.07 0.43 -5.73
N SER A 77 -26.54 -0.78 -5.97
CA SER A 77 -27.20 -2.04 -5.59
C SER A 77 -26.65 -2.70 -4.33
N GLY A 78 -25.38 -2.46 -4.00
CA GLY A 78 -24.61 -3.23 -3.02
C GLY A 78 -24.25 -4.64 -3.48
N ASP A 79 -24.47 -5.00 -4.76
CA ASP A 79 -24.19 -6.33 -5.28
C ASP A 79 -22.69 -6.62 -5.36
N ARG A 80 -22.21 -7.61 -4.61
CA ARG A 80 -20.81 -8.05 -4.59
C ARG A 80 -20.33 -8.52 -5.96
N GLY A 81 -21.20 -9.09 -6.80
CA GLY A 81 -20.85 -9.49 -8.16
C GLY A 81 -20.45 -8.28 -9.04
N SER A 82 -21.12 -7.15 -8.85
CA SER A 82 -20.79 -5.89 -9.52
C SER A 82 -19.45 -5.32 -9.03
N LEU A 83 -19.14 -5.45 -7.73
CA LEU A 83 -17.83 -5.06 -7.20
C LEU A 83 -16.70 -5.92 -7.81
N LYS A 84 -16.86 -7.25 -7.85
CA LYS A 84 -15.89 -8.17 -8.47
C LYS A 84 -15.61 -7.79 -9.92
N LYS A 85 -16.66 -7.55 -10.72
CA LYS A 85 -16.53 -7.08 -12.10
C LYS A 85 -15.82 -5.73 -12.22
N ALA A 86 -16.04 -4.83 -11.26
CA ALA A 86 -15.36 -3.54 -11.23
C ALA A 86 -13.86 -3.70 -11.00
N LEU A 87 -13.46 -4.51 -10.01
CA LEU A 87 -12.07 -4.79 -9.67
C LEU A 87 -11.34 -5.55 -10.79
N GLY A 88 -11.95 -6.59 -11.36
CA GLY A 88 -11.36 -7.31 -12.48
C GLY A 88 -11.26 -6.47 -13.76
N SER A 89 -12.25 -5.60 -14.03
CA SER A 89 -12.15 -4.63 -15.14
C SER A 89 -11.06 -3.59 -14.90
N TYR A 90 -10.90 -3.14 -13.65
CA TYR A 90 -9.84 -2.23 -13.23
C TYR A 90 -8.47 -2.87 -13.45
N SER A 91 -8.28 -4.13 -13.06
CA SER A 91 -7.01 -4.84 -13.27
C SER A 91 -6.74 -5.10 -14.75
N ARG A 92 -7.59 -5.90 -15.39
CA ARG A 92 -7.37 -6.47 -16.73
C ARG A 92 -7.22 -5.40 -17.80
N LYS A 93 -8.16 -4.45 -17.86
CA LYS A 93 -8.20 -3.41 -18.90
C LYS A 93 -7.72 -2.06 -18.38
N GLY A 94 -8.10 -1.73 -17.14
CA GLY A 94 -7.66 -0.50 -16.49
C GLY A 94 -6.15 -0.50 -16.42
N MET A 95 -5.55 -1.41 -15.67
CA MET A 95 -4.12 -1.50 -15.41
C MET A 95 -3.33 -2.31 -16.46
N GLY A 96 -4.01 -3.04 -17.34
CA GLY A 96 -3.35 -3.90 -18.32
C GLY A 96 -2.91 -5.25 -17.72
N GLY A 97 -3.56 -5.66 -16.63
CA GLY A 97 -3.30 -6.93 -15.94
C GLY A 97 -2.81 -6.75 -14.50
N ALA A 98 -2.97 -7.79 -13.70
CA ALA A 98 -2.60 -7.83 -12.29
C ALA A 98 -1.11 -7.55 -12.04
N SER A 99 -0.22 -7.99 -12.93
CA SER A 99 1.22 -7.66 -12.85
C SER A 99 1.46 -6.14 -12.87
N ASN A 100 0.70 -5.39 -13.68
CA ASN A 100 0.81 -3.94 -13.74
C ASN A 100 0.16 -3.27 -12.51
N VAL A 101 -0.85 -3.88 -11.89
CA VAL A 101 -1.37 -3.42 -10.59
C VAL A 101 -0.27 -3.52 -9.53
N ALA A 102 0.37 -4.69 -9.42
CA ALA A 102 1.46 -4.90 -8.47
C ALA A 102 2.65 -3.95 -8.74
N ASN A 103 3.02 -3.74 -10.01
CA ASN A 103 4.05 -2.77 -10.38
C ASN A 103 3.67 -1.32 -10.01
N ARG A 104 2.40 -0.93 -10.17
CA ARG A 104 1.94 0.41 -9.75
C ARG A 104 2.07 0.63 -8.25
N MET A 105 1.96 -0.44 -7.47
CA MET A 105 2.06 -0.46 -6.01
C MET A 105 3.48 -0.77 -5.49
N ARG A 106 4.51 -0.79 -6.35
CA ARG A 106 5.89 -1.09 -5.93
C ARG A 106 6.46 -0.17 -4.85
N THR A 107 6.02 1.09 -4.85
CA THR A 107 6.37 2.04 -3.79
C THR A 107 5.75 1.62 -2.46
N SER A 108 4.48 1.20 -2.48
CA SER A 108 3.76 0.68 -1.32
C SER A 108 4.41 -0.60 -0.78
N THR A 109 4.77 -1.55 -1.64
CA THR A 109 5.41 -2.80 -1.20
C THR A 109 6.82 -2.55 -0.65
N SER A 110 7.58 -1.61 -1.23
CA SER A 110 8.89 -1.20 -0.69
C SER A 110 8.75 -0.54 0.69
N ALA A 111 7.78 0.36 0.85
CA ALA A 111 7.49 1.01 2.12
C ALA A 111 7.04 -0.01 3.19
N GLY A 112 6.18 -0.97 2.82
CA GLY A 112 5.75 -2.06 3.69
C GLY A 112 6.92 -2.95 4.12
N ALA A 113 7.78 -3.35 3.19
CA ALA A 113 8.98 -4.11 3.50
C ALA A 113 9.97 -3.35 4.40
N GLY A 114 10.10 -2.04 4.18
CA GLY A 114 10.87 -1.14 5.03
C GLY A 114 10.30 -1.04 6.45
N LEU A 115 8.99 -0.87 6.59
CA LEU A 115 8.29 -0.84 7.88
C LEU A 115 8.43 -2.18 8.60
N PHE A 116 8.24 -3.30 7.91
CA PHE A 116 8.43 -4.64 8.47
C PHE A 116 9.84 -4.80 9.07
N ASN A 117 10.86 -4.51 8.26
CA ASN A 117 12.26 -4.59 8.68
C ASN A 117 12.55 -3.61 9.82
N PHE A 118 11.96 -2.41 9.79
CA PHE A 118 12.10 -1.42 10.84
C PHE A 118 11.55 -1.90 12.18
N LEU A 119 10.32 -2.42 12.21
CA LEU A 119 9.69 -2.91 13.44
C LEU A 119 10.47 -4.08 14.04
N GLN A 120 10.99 -4.97 13.21
CA GLN A 120 11.89 -6.05 13.65
C GLN A 120 13.20 -5.49 14.20
N GLY A 121 13.81 -4.52 13.51
CA GLY A 121 15.04 -3.87 13.97
C GLY A 121 14.83 -3.11 15.28
N VAL A 122 13.77 -2.35 15.43
CA VAL A 122 13.45 -1.64 16.67
C VAL A 122 13.35 -2.60 17.86
N ARG A 123 12.73 -3.76 17.65
CA ARG A 123 12.62 -4.83 18.66
C ARG A 123 13.96 -5.52 18.96
N ASP A 124 14.68 -5.92 17.92
CA ASP A 124 15.80 -6.89 18.02
C ASP A 124 17.19 -6.23 17.96
N SER A 125 17.29 -4.91 17.69
CA SER A 125 18.55 -4.26 17.35
C SER A 125 19.54 -4.18 18.52
N VAL A 126 20.78 -4.48 18.18
CA VAL A 126 21.97 -4.24 19.01
C VAL A 126 22.66 -2.92 18.69
N ASP A 127 22.22 -2.21 17.64
CA ASP A 127 22.75 -0.90 17.26
C ASP A 127 22.42 0.16 18.31
N THR A 128 23.44 0.89 18.74
CA THR A 128 23.30 1.88 19.82
C THR A 128 22.41 3.05 19.43
N LYS A 129 22.43 3.51 18.17
CA LYS A 129 21.62 4.64 17.72
C LYS A 129 20.14 4.27 17.64
N VAL A 130 19.83 3.06 17.17
CA VAL A 130 18.45 2.53 17.20
C VAL A 130 17.96 2.44 18.64
N ARG A 131 18.78 1.92 19.56
CA ARG A 131 18.43 1.87 20.99
C ARG A 131 18.27 3.25 21.61
N ASP A 132 19.11 4.22 21.25
CA ASP A 132 19.00 5.60 21.72
C ASP A 132 17.71 6.26 21.23
N TRP A 133 17.31 6.00 19.98
CA TRP A 133 16.02 6.45 19.43
C TRP A 133 14.83 5.84 20.22
N VAL A 134 14.85 4.53 20.49
CA VAL A 134 13.82 3.85 21.31
C VAL A 134 13.78 4.41 22.74
N ASN A 135 14.95 4.61 23.36
CA ASN A 135 15.06 5.17 24.71
C ASN A 135 14.51 6.60 24.76
N HIS A 136 14.80 7.41 23.73
CA HIS A 136 14.27 8.77 23.60
C HIS A 136 12.74 8.77 23.54
N LEU A 137 12.13 7.91 22.71
CA LEU A 137 10.67 7.78 22.66
C LEU A 137 10.07 7.31 23.99
N THR A 138 10.67 6.29 24.61
CA THR A 138 10.23 5.79 25.93
C THR A 138 10.30 6.88 27.00
N SER A 139 11.29 7.78 26.93
CA SER A 139 11.45 8.88 27.90
C SER A 139 10.38 9.97 27.79
N LYS A 140 9.73 10.11 26.63
CA LYS A 140 8.72 11.15 26.36
C LYS A 140 7.33 10.81 26.91
N ASN A 141 7.10 9.59 27.40
CA ASN A 141 5.79 9.10 27.87
C ASN A 141 4.67 9.34 26.82
N LEU A 142 4.96 8.98 25.57
CA LEU A 142 4.04 9.11 24.45
C LEU A 142 2.88 8.12 24.54
N SER A 143 1.73 8.49 23.98
CA SER A 143 0.64 7.56 23.69
C SER A 143 1.02 6.61 22.56
N ALA A 144 0.32 5.48 22.45
CA ALA A 144 0.56 4.51 21.37
C ALA A 144 0.35 5.12 19.97
N TYR A 145 -0.59 6.06 19.82
CA TYR A 145 -0.79 6.79 18.57
C TYR A 145 0.40 7.70 18.23
N GLU A 146 0.94 8.44 19.21
CA GLU A 146 2.13 9.27 19.00
C GLU A 146 3.38 8.43 18.70
N VAL A 147 3.50 7.23 19.29
CA VAL A 147 4.56 6.28 18.93
C VAL A 147 4.39 5.78 17.49
N ALA A 148 3.16 5.49 17.06
CA ALA A 148 2.88 5.12 15.68
C ALA A 148 3.28 6.25 14.71
N ASP A 149 2.97 7.50 15.04
CA ASP A 149 3.36 8.67 14.23
C ASP A 149 4.89 8.80 14.10
N GLU A 150 5.64 8.65 15.21
CA GLU A 150 7.11 8.69 15.19
C GLU A 150 7.71 7.53 14.36
N ILE A 151 7.10 6.34 14.38
CA ILE A 151 7.49 5.22 13.50
C ILE A 151 7.24 5.57 12.03
N ILE A 152 6.07 6.14 11.71
CA ILE A 152 5.69 6.49 10.33
C ILE A 152 6.60 7.60 9.78
N ASP A 153 6.89 8.62 10.57
CA ASP A 153 7.83 9.69 10.21
C ASP A 153 9.24 9.15 9.96
N GLN A 154 9.64 8.11 10.69
CA GLN A 154 10.93 7.47 10.47
C GLN A 154 10.97 6.66 9.17
N VAL A 155 9.86 6.01 8.79
CA VAL A 155 9.75 5.21 7.55
C VAL A 155 9.58 6.12 6.32
N ILE A 156 8.85 7.22 6.47
CA ILE A 156 8.53 8.18 5.40
C ILE A 156 9.13 9.55 5.77
N SER A 157 10.42 9.74 5.51
CA SER A 157 11.18 10.87 6.04
C SER A 157 11.19 12.14 5.19
N THR A 158 10.96 12.05 3.87
CA THR A 158 10.98 13.22 2.96
C THR A 158 9.58 13.79 2.72
N GLY A 159 8.63 12.92 2.36
CA GLY A 159 7.28 13.31 1.96
C GLY A 159 7.24 14.14 0.67
N GLY A 160 6.03 14.40 0.18
CA GLY A 160 5.77 15.34 -0.91
C GLY A 160 5.33 14.73 -2.24
N SER A 161 5.52 13.42 -2.45
CA SER A 161 4.83 12.69 -3.52
C SER A 161 3.46 12.20 -3.07
N LEU A 162 2.55 12.02 -4.05
CA LEU A 162 1.24 11.40 -3.79
C LEU A 162 1.39 9.97 -3.27
N GLU A 163 2.42 9.25 -3.73
CA GLU A 163 2.73 7.91 -3.27
C GLU A 163 3.12 7.86 -1.80
N GLU A 164 3.99 8.77 -1.33
CA GLU A 164 4.42 8.84 0.07
C GLU A 164 3.26 9.22 0.99
N GLU A 165 2.44 10.19 0.60
CA GLU A 165 1.29 10.61 1.41
C GLU A 165 0.24 9.50 1.52
N SER A 166 -0.01 8.78 0.42
CA SER A 166 -0.86 7.57 0.45
C SER A 166 -0.30 6.54 1.42
N CYS A 167 1.01 6.26 1.37
CA CYS A 167 1.62 5.29 2.28
C CYS A 167 1.51 5.74 3.75
N ARG A 168 1.71 7.03 4.03
CA ARG A 168 1.58 7.62 5.37
C ARG A 168 0.18 7.42 5.93
N ASP A 169 -0.85 7.79 5.16
CA ASP A 169 -2.26 7.61 5.52
C ASP A 169 -2.60 6.12 5.75
N SER A 170 -2.17 5.25 4.83
CA SER A 170 -2.40 3.81 4.93
C SER A 170 -1.72 3.17 6.14
N MET A 171 -0.51 3.61 6.50
CA MET A 171 0.21 3.15 7.69
C MET A 171 -0.45 3.66 8.97
N ALA A 172 -0.85 4.93 9.01
CA ALA A 172 -1.56 5.49 10.16
C ALA A 172 -2.86 4.74 10.45
N GLN A 173 -3.65 4.48 9.40
CA GLN A 173 -4.87 3.68 9.53
C GLN A 173 -4.57 2.24 9.97
N ALA A 174 -3.52 1.61 9.42
CA ALA A 174 -3.13 0.25 9.81
C ALA A 174 -2.70 0.14 11.28
N MET A 175 -1.93 1.11 11.78
CA MET A 175 -1.52 1.16 13.19
C MET A 175 -2.72 1.44 14.11
N SER A 176 -3.63 2.34 13.72
CA SER A 176 -4.86 2.59 14.47
C SER A 176 -5.77 1.36 14.54
N ASP A 177 -5.90 0.64 13.43
CA ASP A 177 -6.66 -0.61 13.37
C ASP A 177 -6.00 -1.69 14.23
N LEU A 178 -4.67 -1.81 14.22
CA LEU A 178 -3.94 -2.71 15.11
C LEU A 178 -4.22 -2.38 16.58
N LEU A 179 -4.14 -1.10 16.98
CA LEU A 179 -4.43 -0.67 18.35
C LEU A 179 -5.89 -0.92 18.76
N THR A 180 -6.80 -1.05 17.80
CA THR A 180 -8.18 -1.45 18.07
C THR A 180 -8.30 -2.96 18.28
N ILE A 181 -7.53 -3.76 17.52
CA ILE A 181 -7.51 -5.23 17.61
C ILE A 181 -6.74 -5.70 18.84
N GLU A 182 -5.60 -5.06 19.13
CA GLU A 182 -4.67 -5.36 20.22
C GLU A 182 -4.36 -4.07 21.01
N PRO A 183 -5.25 -3.63 21.93
CA PRO A 183 -5.07 -2.36 22.65
C PRO A 183 -3.82 -2.25 23.52
N ASP A 184 -3.28 -3.39 23.95
CA ASP A 184 -2.10 -3.48 24.82
C ASP A 184 -0.81 -3.76 24.04
N VAL A 185 -0.82 -3.66 22.69
CA VAL A 185 0.37 -3.91 21.86
C VAL A 185 1.46 -2.88 22.15
N ASP A 186 2.69 -3.36 22.38
CA ASP A 186 3.88 -2.52 22.47
C ASP A 186 4.47 -2.32 21.06
N LEU A 187 4.26 -1.15 20.48
CA LEU A 187 4.72 -0.82 19.13
C LEU A 187 6.25 -0.80 19.00
N LEU A 188 6.98 -0.61 20.12
CA LEU A 188 8.45 -0.63 20.14
C LEU A 188 9.02 -2.02 20.43
N ASN A 189 8.17 -3.00 20.74
CA ASN A 189 8.55 -4.38 21.02
C ASN A 189 7.50 -5.36 20.44
N MET A 190 7.11 -5.14 19.19
CA MET A 190 5.98 -5.81 18.57
C MET A 190 6.27 -7.27 18.24
N HIS A 191 5.34 -8.18 18.56
CA HIS A 191 5.44 -9.59 18.16
C HIS A 191 5.31 -9.74 16.63
N ASN A 192 5.92 -10.78 16.07
CA ASN A 192 5.88 -11.01 14.61
C ASN A 192 4.45 -11.10 14.06
N ASP A 193 3.50 -11.72 14.78
CA ASP A 193 2.10 -11.82 14.33
C ASP A 193 1.42 -10.44 14.23
N SER A 194 1.67 -9.55 15.17
CA SER A 194 1.17 -8.17 15.12
C SER A 194 1.82 -7.40 13.97
N ILE A 195 3.13 -7.58 13.71
CA ILE A 195 3.81 -6.97 12.55
C ILE A 195 3.17 -7.44 11.23
N TRP A 196 2.89 -8.75 11.10
CA TRP A 196 2.19 -9.30 9.94
C TRP A 196 0.77 -8.73 9.80
N THR A 197 0.05 -8.56 10.90
CA THR A 197 -1.26 -7.90 10.92
C THR A 197 -1.18 -6.47 10.41
N VAL A 198 -0.14 -5.70 10.79
CA VAL A 198 0.11 -4.36 10.23
C VAL A 198 0.35 -4.43 8.73
N MET A 199 1.13 -5.40 8.22
CA MET A 199 1.38 -5.54 6.78
C MET A 199 0.10 -5.82 6.01
N GLU A 200 -0.76 -6.71 6.53
CA GLU A 200 -2.06 -7.01 5.94
C GLU A 200 -2.96 -5.76 5.87
N LEU A 201 -3.09 -5.04 6.99
CA LEU A 201 -3.89 -3.82 7.08
C LEU A 201 -3.36 -2.72 6.16
N PHE A 202 -2.04 -2.51 6.17
CA PHE A 202 -1.37 -1.50 5.35
C PHE A 202 -1.56 -1.75 3.86
N MET A 203 -1.32 -2.98 3.39
CA MET A 203 -1.45 -3.30 1.97
C MET A 203 -2.90 -3.23 1.49
N ALA A 204 -3.87 -3.59 2.34
CA ALA A 204 -5.28 -3.45 2.05
C ALA A 204 -5.69 -1.96 1.92
N ASN A 205 -5.25 -1.12 2.86
CA ASN A 205 -5.49 0.32 2.82
C ASN A 205 -4.84 0.96 1.58
N GLU A 206 -3.62 0.55 1.21
CA GLU A 206 -2.97 1.04 0.00
C GLU A 206 -3.74 0.64 -1.26
N ALA A 207 -4.14 -0.62 -1.41
CA ALA A 207 -4.92 -1.06 -2.56
C ALA A 207 -6.24 -0.27 -2.69
N PHE A 208 -6.92 -0.06 -1.57
CA PHE A 208 -8.14 0.74 -1.50
C PHE A 208 -7.91 2.21 -1.85
N ASN A 209 -6.88 2.84 -1.29
CA ASN A 209 -6.54 4.25 -1.58
C ASN A 209 -6.22 4.44 -3.07
N ARG A 210 -5.46 3.51 -3.68
CA ARG A 210 -5.16 3.53 -5.13
C ARG A 210 -6.43 3.40 -5.98
N LEU A 211 -7.32 2.47 -5.64
CA LEU A 211 -8.60 2.32 -6.33
C LEU A 211 -9.45 3.59 -6.24
N ASN A 212 -9.50 4.23 -5.08
CA ASN A 212 -10.25 5.47 -4.91
C ASN A 212 -9.65 6.62 -5.74
N LEU A 213 -8.33 6.75 -5.78
CA LEU A 213 -7.65 7.75 -6.62
C LEU A 213 -7.94 7.56 -8.12
N ASP A 214 -8.06 6.31 -8.58
CA ASP A 214 -8.22 6.00 -10.00
C ASP A 214 -9.70 5.98 -10.46
N ILE A 215 -10.60 5.47 -9.63
CA ILE A 215 -12.01 5.23 -9.99
C ILE A 215 -13.03 5.65 -8.92
N GLY A 216 -12.59 6.14 -7.76
CA GLY A 216 -13.45 6.48 -6.61
C GLY A 216 -14.26 7.76 -6.75
N GLN A 217 -13.96 8.64 -7.71
CA GLN A 217 -14.68 9.91 -7.97
C GLN A 217 -16.21 9.74 -8.05
N LEU A 218 -16.69 8.56 -8.44
CA LEU A 218 -18.12 8.20 -8.44
C LEU A 218 -18.79 8.45 -7.06
N PHE A 219 -18.10 8.12 -5.97
CA PHE A 219 -18.63 8.23 -4.61
C PHE A 219 -18.72 9.68 -4.12
N GLU A 220 -18.08 10.61 -4.82
CA GLU A 220 -18.17 12.06 -4.54
C GLU A 220 -19.37 12.73 -5.25
N SER A 221 -20.11 11.99 -6.07
CA SER A 221 -21.22 12.54 -6.83
C SER A 221 -22.50 12.65 -5.99
N GLU A 222 -23.36 13.62 -6.30
CA GLU A 222 -24.68 13.81 -5.67
C GLU A 222 -25.67 12.65 -5.90
N ARG A 223 -25.27 11.62 -6.67
CA ARG A 223 -26.10 10.45 -6.99
C ARG A 223 -26.34 9.54 -5.79
N TYR A 224 -25.46 9.58 -4.79
CA TYR A 224 -25.50 8.72 -3.62
C TYR A 224 -25.50 9.58 -2.36
N SER A 225 -26.22 9.16 -1.32
CA SER A 225 -26.10 9.86 -0.04
C SER A 225 -24.69 9.66 0.54
N PRO A 226 -24.13 10.62 1.29
CA PRO A 226 -22.80 10.46 1.91
C PRO A 226 -22.70 9.20 2.78
N ARG A 227 -23.79 8.83 3.47
CA ARG A 227 -23.85 7.63 4.29
C ARG A 227 -23.74 6.35 3.46
N GLU A 228 -24.44 6.27 2.33
CA GLU A 228 -24.37 5.10 1.44
C GLU A 228 -23.00 5.01 0.77
N ALA A 229 -22.45 6.14 0.32
CA ALA A 229 -21.11 6.18 -0.26
C ALA A 229 -20.05 5.65 0.72
N VAL A 230 -20.03 6.16 1.96
CA VAL A 230 -19.12 5.67 3.01
C VAL A 230 -19.36 4.19 3.33
N SER A 231 -20.62 3.76 3.41
CA SER A 231 -20.94 2.34 3.66
C SER A 231 -20.41 1.43 2.54
N ARG A 232 -20.50 1.84 1.27
CA ARG A 232 -19.99 1.09 0.12
C ARG A 232 -18.47 1.10 0.05
N MET A 233 -17.86 2.24 0.37
CA MET A 233 -16.41 2.37 0.46
C MET A 233 -15.83 1.46 1.54
N ASN A 234 -16.45 1.41 2.73
CA ASN A 234 -16.03 0.50 3.79
C ASN A 234 -16.18 -0.98 3.38
N ASP A 235 -17.32 -1.37 2.80
CA ASP A 235 -17.52 -2.75 2.32
C ASP A 235 -16.53 -3.14 1.20
N MET A 236 -16.19 -2.20 0.30
CA MET A 236 -15.14 -2.39 -0.71
C MET A 236 -13.76 -2.58 -0.07
N ARG A 237 -13.41 -1.76 0.92
CA ARG A 237 -12.15 -1.88 1.67
C ARG A 237 -12.06 -3.22 2.38
N ASP A 238 -13.14 -3.64 3.05
CA ASP A 238 -13.20 -4.93 3.76
C ASP A 238 -13.05 -6.11 2.79
N TYR A 239 -13.60 -6.01 1.58
CA TYR A 239 -13.41 -7.01 0.54
C TYR A 239 -11.95 -7.13 0.10
N LEU A 240 -11.32 -6.01 -0.23
CA LEU A 240 -9.91 -5.96 -0.62
C LEU A 240 -9.03 -6.51 0.50
N LYS A 241 -9.30 -6.11 1.75
CA LYS A 241 -8.60 -6.61 2.93
C LYS A 241 -8.69 -8.12 3.02
N SER A 242 -9.90 -8.69 2.93
CA SER A 242 -10.09 -10.14 3.01
C SER A 242 -9.25 -10.91 1.99
N GLU A 243 -9.22 -10.43 0.74
CA GLU A 243 -8.55 -11.12 -0.36
C GLU A 243 -7.03 -10.95 -0.29
N ILE A 244 -6.55 -9.73 0.00
CA ILE A 244 -5.11 -9.44 0.14
C ILE A 244 -4.53 -10.14 1.37
N SER A 245 -5.22 -10.09 2.51
CA SER A 245 -4.82 -10.81 3.73
C SER A 245 -4.70 -12.31 3.47
N ALA A 246 -5.65 -12.91 2.75
CA ALA A 246 -5.60 -14.34 2.42
C ALA A 246 -4.32 -14.70 1.65
N GLN A 247 -3.94 -13.89 0.64
CA GLN A 247 -2.72 -14.12 -0.14
C GLN A 247 -1.45 -13.90 0.69
N ILE A 248 -1.41 -12.87 1.55
CA ILE A 248 -0.29 -12.62 2.45
C ILE A 248 -0.10 -13.81 3.41
N GLN A 249 -1.19 -14.29 4.02
CA GLN A 249 -1.16 -15.41 4.96
C GLN A 249 -0.71 -16.71 4.30
N GLU A 250 -1.19 -16.99 3.08
CA GLU A 250 -0.76 -18.16 2.31
C GLU A 250 0.75 -18.11 2.02
N LEU A 251 1.25 -16.99 1.50
CA LEU A 251 2.68 -16.83 1.19
C LEU A 251 3.55 -16.87 2.45
N ARG A 252 3.09 -16.29 3.55
CA ARG A 252 3.77 -16.29 4.86
C ARG A 252 4.07 -17.70 5.38
N THR A 253 3.23 -18.69 5.08
CA THR A 253 3.44 -20.08 5.56
C THR A 253 4.80 -20.65 5.17
N ASN A 254 5.35 -20.20 4.03
CA ASN A 254 6.65 -20.64 3.51
C ASN A 254 7.80 -19.70 3.89
N THR A 255 7.53 -18.57 4.55
CA THR A 255 8.53 -17.53 4.85
C THR A 255 8.14 -16.74 6.11
N SER A 256 8.28 -17.36 7.28
CA SER A 256 7.81 -16.75 8.54
C SER A 256 8.64 -15.55 9.04
N ASN A 257 9.92 -15.47 8.65
CA ASN A 257 10.82 -14.37 9.00
C ASN A 257 11.64 -13.90 7.78
N PRO A 258 10.99 -13.23 6.80
CA PRO A 258 11.65 -12.80 5.58
C PRO A 258 12.63 -11.66 5.84
N THR A 259 13.70 -11.61 5.06
CA THR A 259 14.49 -10.39 4.85
C THR A 259 13.62 -9.29 4.21
N LYS A 260 14.07 -8.03 4.28
CA LYS A 260 13.41 -6.90 3.59
C LYS A 260 13.12 -7.19 2.11
N ALA A 261 14.09 -7.76 1.38
CA ALA A 261 13.94 -8.08 -0.04
C ALA A 261 12.90 -9.19 -0.30
N GLU A 262 12.90 -10.23 0.54
CA GLU A 262 11.90 -11.30 0.49
C GLU A 262 10.51 -10.77 0.83
N MET A 263 10.39 -9.90 1.84
CA MET A 263 9.12 -9.26 2.20
C MET A 263 8.58 -8.43 1.05
N ASN A 264 9.40 -7.59 0.41
CA ASN A 264 8.97 -6.79 -0.74
C ASN A 264 8.43 -7.68 -1.88
N THR A 265 9.15 -8.77 -2.18
CA THR A 265 8.73 -9.75 -3.20
C THR A 265 7.42 -10.44 -2.84
N LEU A 266 7.26 -10.80 -1.56
CA LEU A 266 6.05 -11.42 -1.03
C LEU A 266 4.84 -10.48 -1.14
N LEU A 267 4.97 -9.22 -0.70
CA LEU A 267 3.88 -8.24 -0.78
C LEU A 267 3.50 -7.95 -2.24
N GLN A 268 4.49 -7.83 -3.13
CA GLN A 268 4.24 -7.66 -4.57
C GLN A 268 3.50 -8.86 -5.17
N SER A 269 3.88 -10.08 -4.77
CA SER A 269 3.22 -11.31 -5.20
C SER A 269 1.80 -11.42 -4.66
N ALA A 270 1.57 -11.07 -3.40
CA ALA A 270 0.24 -11.08 -2.79
C ALA A 270 -0.74 -10.15 -3.52
N ILE A 271 -0.32 -8.92 -3.84
CA ILE A 271 -1.13 -7.99 -4.63
C ILE A 271 -1.40 -8.55 -6.02
N LYS A 272 -0.38 -9.08 -6.70
CA LYS A 272 -0.56 -9.66 -8.02
C LYS A 272 -1.60 -10.78 -7.99
N ILE A 273 -1.46 -11.76 -7.09
CA ILE A 273 -2.37 -12.92 -7.02
C ILE A 273 -3.79 -12.48 -6.65
N ALA A 274 -3.95 -11.56 -5.70
CA ALA A 274 -5.27 -11.04 -5.32
C ALA A 274 -5.99 -10.40 -6.53
N PHE A 275 -5.26 -9.65 -7.36
CA PHE A 275 -5.84 -9.06 -8.56
C PHE A 275 -6.02 -10.07 -9.70
N GLU A 276 -5.26 -11.16 -9.78
CA GLU A 276 -5.53 -12.29 -10.68
C GLU A 276 -6.87 -12.96 -10.33
N VAL A 277 -7.16 -13.16 -9.03
CA VAL A 277 -8.46 -13.67 -8.57
C VAL A 277 -9.61 -12.75 -9.03
N PHE A 278 -9.46 -11.44 -8.86
CA PHE A 278 -10.47 -10.49 -9.35
C PHE A 278 -10.65 -10.50 -10.86
N GLU A 279 -9.59 -10.79 -11.62
CA GLU A 279 -9.70 -10.97 -13.05
C GLU A 279 -10.48 -12.24 -13.39
N GLU A 280 -10.21 -13.38 -12.77
CA GLU A 280 -10.91 -14.64 -13.09
C GLU A 280 -12.43 -14.57 -12.82
N GLU A 281 -12.83 -13.78 -11.82
CA GLU A 281 -14.23 -13.64 -11.42
C GLU A 281 -15.03 -12.58 -12.20
N ALA A 282 -14.40 -11.84 -13.13
CA ALA A 282 -14.96 -10.66 -13.81
C ALA A 282 -15.31 -10.83 -15.29
#